data_AF-A0A2A2G8G4-F1
#
_entry.id   AF-A0A2A2G8G4-F1
#
_cell.length_a   1.000
_cell.length_b   1.000
_cell.length_c   1.000
_cell.angle_alpha   90.00
_cell.angle_beta   90.00
_cell.angle_gamma   90.00
#
_symmetry.space_group_name_H-M   'P 1'
#
loop_
_entity.id
_entity.type
_entity.pdbx_description
1 polymer ?
#
loop_
_entity_poly.entity_id
_entity_poly.type
_entity_poly.pdbx_seq_one_letter_code
_entity_poly.pdbx_strand_id
1 'polypeptide(L)'
;MIKRTIGLLFIVMAALTFNSYGQAKITFKVNLTPQLEDSVFIPGRDQIYLKGDVFPLSASRKVYLKDTAPVDSVYETTVNFPSTASGKRLNYNFYIRTPDQTMSEQMKRQLGIGAKDLELNATYFNRFTW
;
A
#
# COMPACT_ATOMS: atom_id res chain seq x y z
N MET A 1 -20.17 69.30 -18.43
CA MET A 1 -20.54 68.07 -17.69
C MET A 1 -19.62 66.93 -18.13
N ILE A 2 -18.69 66.51 -17.27
CA ILE A 2 -17.66 65.51 -17.59
C ILE A 2 -18.13 64.14 -17.10
N LYS A 3 -18.23 63.19 -18.03
CA LYS A 3 -18.52 61.77 -17.79
C LYS A 3 -17.38 61.13 -17.00
N ARG A 4 -17.69 60.34 -15.97
CA ARG A 4 -16.72 59.44 -15.32
C ARG A 4 -17.37 58.09 -15.06
N THR A 5 -17.28 57.21 -16.05
CA THR A 5 -17.52 55.77 -15.89
C THR A 5 -16.32 55.16 -15.20
N ILE A 6 -16.51 54.67 -13.98
CA ILE A 6 -15.52 53.95 -13.18
C ILE A 6 -15.58 52.48 -13.64
N GLY A 7 -14.50 52.01 -14.29
CA GLY A 7 -14.36 50.60 -14.68
C GLY A 7 -13.93 49.75 -13.48
N LEU A 8 -14.71 48.73 -13.15
CA LEU A 8 -14.41 47.75 -12.11
C LEU A 8 -13.55 46.63 -12.70
N LEU A 9 -12.29 46.51 -12.26
CA LEU A 9 -11.36 45.47 -12.69
C LEU A 9 -11.57 44.20 -11.84
N PHE A 10 -12.14 43.15 -12.41
CA PHE A 10 -12.26 41.83 -11.76
C PHE A 10 -10.94 41.06 -11.91
N ILE A 11 -10.16 40.98 -10.84
CA ILE A 11 -8.97 40.11 -10.78
C ILE A 11 -9.45 38.69 -10.46
N VAL A 12 -9.44 37.81 -11.45
CA VAL A 12 -9.69 36.37 -11.26
C VAL A 12 -8.38 35.75 -10.74
N MET A 13 -8.32 35.53 -9.43
CA MET A 13 -7.20 34.89 -8.77
C MET A 13 -7.37 33.37 -8.91
N ALA A 14 -6.75 32.77 -9.93
CA ALA A 14 -6.72 31.32 -10.10
C ALA A 14 -5.88 30.71 -8.96
N ALA A 15 -6.54 30.09 -7.98
CA ALA A 15 -5.88 29.35 -6.93
C ALA A 15 -5.20 28.11 -7.52
N LEU A 16 -3.89 28.20 -7.79
CA LEU A 16 -3.07 27.04 -8.08
C LEU A 16 -2.94 26.21 -6.80
N THR A 17 -3.70 25.13 -6.72
CA THR A 17 -3.53 24.13 -5.66
C THR A 17 -2.23 23.36 -5.94
N PHE A 18 -1.14 23.74 -5.28
CA PHE A 18 0.08 22.96 -5.26
C PHE A 18 -0.16 21.73 -4.37
N ASN A 19 -0.31 20.55 -5.00
CA ASN A 19 -0.24 19.30 -4.26
C ASN A 19 1.21 19.10 -3.80
N SER A 20 1.47 19.38 -2.52
CA SER A 20 2.69 18.98 -1.84
C SER A 20 2.78 17.45 -1.85
N TYR A 21 3.73 16.90 -2.60
CA TYR A 21 3.98 15.47 -2.60
C TYR A 21 4.76 15.10 -1.35
N GLY A 22 4.04 14.79 -0.26
CA GLY A 22 4.62 14.20 0.95
C GLY A 22 5.10 12.76 0.69
N GLN A 23 5.96 12.25 1.58
CA GLN A 23 6.21 10.80 1.65
C GLN A 23 4.92 10.11 2.10
N ALA A 24 4.59 8.98 1.49
CA ALA A 24 3.39 8.22 1.84
C ALA A 24 3.77 6.98 2.65
N LYS A 25 3.17 6.80 3.83
CA LYS A 25 3.29 5.56 4.59
C LYS A 25 2.11 4.66 4.27
N ILE A 26 2.38 3.49 3.70
CA ILE A 26 1.34 2.52 3.34
C ILE A 26 1.47 1.31 4.24
N THR A 27 0.42 1.02 5.01
CA THR A 27 0.32 -0.17 5.85
C THR A 27 -0.39 -1.28 5.08
N PHE A 28 0.36 -2.34 4.78
CA PHE A 28 -0.11 -3.53 4.10
C PHE A 28 -0.56 -4.55 5.13
N LYS A 29 -1.75 -5.12 4.93
CA LYS A 29 -2.34 -6.14 5.81
C LYS A 29 -2.76 -7.36 4.99
N VAL A 30 -2.53 -8.55 5.54
CA VAL A 30 -3.04 -9.82 5.01
C VAL A 30 -3.56 -10.67 6.16
N ASN A 31 -4.76 -11.21 5.98
CA ASN A 31 -5.34 -12.14 6.94
C ASN A 31 -4.93 -13.58 6.54
N LEU A 32 -4.31 -14.30 7.47
CA LEU A 32 -3.84 -15.68 7.28
C LEU A 32 -4.69 -16.71 8.04
N THR A 33 -5.87 -16.37 8.53
CA THR A 33 -6.76 -17.30 9.26
C THR A 33 -6.92 -18.64 8.53
N PRO A 34 -7.22 -18.71 7.22
CA PRO A 34 -7.34 -20.00 6.54
C PRO A 34 -6.02 -20.79 6.52
N GLN A 35 -4.89 -20.11 6.33
CA GLN A 35 -3.58 -20.78 6.28
C GLN A 35 -3.14 -21.28 7.67
N LEU A 36 -3.62 -20.67 8.75
CA LEU A 36 -3.40 -21.13 10.12
C LEU A 36 -4.30 -22.33 10.44
N GLU A 37 -5.59 -22.26 10.08
CA GLU A 37 -6.55 -23.35 10.27
C GLU A 37 -6.11 -24.63 9.53
N ASP A 38 -5.63 -24.48 8.29
CA ASP A 38 -5.14 -25.60 7.47
C ASP A 38 -3.69 -26.02 7.81
N SER A 39 -3.05 -25.39 8.81
CA SER A 39 -1.63 -25.62 9.19
C SER A 39 -0.62 -25.42 8.05
N VAL A 40 -1.01 -24.69 7.00
CA VAL A 40 -0.14 -24.30 5.88
C VAL A 40 0.90 -23.27 6.33
N PHE A 41 0.55 -22.42 7.29
CA PHE A 41 1.44 -21.45 7.91
C PHE A 41 1.53 -21.71 9.42
N ILE A 42 2.76 -21.84 9.94
CA ILE A 42 3.03 -22.01 11.36
C ILE A 42 3.79 -20.79 11.91
N PRO A 43 3.18 -19.99 12.81
CA PRO A 43 3.83 -18.84 13.44
C PRO A 43 5.15 -19.22 14.12
N GLY A 44 6.18 -18.40 13.96
CA GLY A 44 7.51 -18.62 14.52
C GLY A 44 8.39 -19.59 13.72
N ARG A 45 7.83 -20.42 12.84
CA ARG A 45 8.56 -21.27 11.89
C ARG A 45 8.60 -20.64 10.50
N ASP A 46 7.44 -20.22 10.00
CA ASP A 46 7.25 -19.76 8.63
C ASP A 46 7.31 -18.23 8.53
N GLN A 47 7.47 -17.72 7.30
CA GLN A 47 7.63 -16.29 7.04
C GLN A 47 6.61 -15.79 6.02
N ILE A 48 5.93 -14.70 6.33
CA ILE A 48 5.10 -13.93 5.39
C ILE A 48 5.84 -12.65 5.00
N TYR A 49 5.92 -12.36 3.71
CA TYR A 49 6.54 -11.13 3.20
C TYR A 49 5.83 -10.63 1.94
N LEU A 50 6.03 -9.35 1.64
CA LEU A 50 5.55 -8.72 0.41
C LEU A 50 6.71 -8.31 -0.49
N LYS A 51 6.42 -8.29 -1.79
CA LYS A 51 7.27 -7.74 -2.85
C LYS A 51 6.42 -6.86 -3.76
N GLY A 52 7.06 -5.92 -4.47
CA GLY A 52 6.39 -5.03 -5.40
C GLY A 52 7.32 -4.52 -6.48
N ASP A 53 6.80 -3.75 -7.43
CA ASP A 53 7.55 -3.21 -8.58
C ASP A 53 7.94 -1.72 -8.44
N VAL A 54 7.56 -1.06 -7.34
CA VAL A 54 7.89 0.34 -7.06
C VAL A 54 8.73 0.45 -5.79
N PHE A 55 9.87 1.16 -5.86
CA PHE A 55 10.73 1.46 -4.71
C PHE A 55 9.93 2.13 -3.57
N PRO A 56 10.13 1.73 -2.29
CA PRO A 56 11.23 0.90 -1.77
C PRO A 56 11.04 -0.61 -1.93
N LEU A 57 9.94 -1.07 -2.52
CA LEU A 57 9.73 -2.46 -2.87
C LEU A 57 10.45 -2.80 -4.17
N SER A 58 10.78 -4.08 -4.33
CA SER A 58 11.31 -4.62 -5.58
C SER A 58 11.00 -6.12 -5.67
N ALA A 59 11.21 -6.71 -6.84
CA ALA A 59 11.08 -8.15 -7.04
C ALA A 59 12.11 -8.97 -6.20
N SER A 60 13.23 -8.37 -5.84
CA SER A 60 14.32 -9.01 -5.07
C SER A 60 14.23 -8.73 -3.56
N ARG A 61 13.66 -7.60 -3.14
CA ARG A 61 13.58 -7.20 -1.73
C ARG A 61 12.35 -7.79 -1.05
N LYS A 62 12.57 -8.57 0.01
CA LYS A 62 11.51 -9.10 0.88
C LYS A 62 11.23 -8.10 2.01
N VAL A 63 9.98 -7.69 2.16
CA VAL A 63 9.53 -6.91 3.33
C VAL A 63 8.61 -7.79 4.15
N TYR A 64 9.06 -8.20 5.34
CA TYR A 64 8.36 -9.17 6.17
C TYR A 64 7.20 -8.53 6.93
N LEU A 65 6.09 -9.25 7.02
CA LEU A 65 4.93 -8.86 7.81
C LEU A 65 4.98 -9.56 9.17
N LYS A 66 4.36 -8.95 10.17
CA LYS A 66 4.23 -9.51 11.53
C LYS A 66 2.80 -9.39 11.99
N ASP A 67 2.35 -10.39 12.73
CA ASP A 67 1.15 -10.29 13.54
C ASP A 67 1.57 -9.66 14.88
N THR A 68 1.07 -8.45 15.14
CA THR A 68 1.40 -7.66 16.33
C THR A 68 0.17 -7.51 17.20
N ALA A 69 0.35 -7.44 18.52
CA ALA A 69 -0.76 -7.43 19.47
C ALA A 69 -1.87 -6.41 19.11
N PRO A 70 -3.16 -6.83 19.15
CA PRO A 70 -3.63 -8.17 19.50
C PRO A 70 -3.33 -9.21 18.41
N VAL A 71 -2.87 -10.40 18.79
CA VAL A 71 -2.59 -11.49 17.84
C VAL A 71 -3.91 -12.02 17.31
N ASP A 72 -4.20 -11.73 16.03
CA ASP A 72 -5.52 -11.96 15.43
C ASP A 72 -5.46 -12.57 14.02
N SER A 73 -4.30 -13.14 13.63
CA SER A 73 -4.03 -13.69 12.30
C SER A 73 -3.91 -12.63 11.19
N VAL A 74 -3.94 -11.34 11.52
CA VAL A 74 -3.68 -10.25 10.59
C VAL A 74 -2.20 -9.87 10.67
N TYR A 75 -1.48 -10.24 9.61
CA TYR A 75 -0.08 -9.87 9.47
C TYR A 75 0.01 -8.53 8.76
N GLU A 76 0.85 -7.63 9.28
CA GLU A 76 1.01 -6.28 8.73
C GLU A 76 2.46 -5.79 8.65
N THR A 77 2.67 -4.80 7.78
CA THR A 77 3.91 -4.02 7.72
C THR A 77 3.63 -2.65 7.12
N THR A 78 4.36 -1.64 7.57
CA THR A 78 4.30 -0.27 7.02
C THR A 78 5.51 -0.01 6.13
N VAL A 79 5.27 0.52 4.93
CA VAL A 79 6.31 0.86 3.95
C VAL A 79 6.24 2.35 3.65
N ASN A 80 7.37 3.03 3.80
CA ASN A 80 7.50 4.46 3.51
C ASN A 80 7.90 4.66 2.05
N PHE A 81 6.98 5.14 1.22
CA PHE A 81 7.24 5.48 -0.16
C PHE A 81 7.76 6.91 -0.28
N PRO A 82 8.82 7.14 -1.09
CA PRO A 82 9.28 8.50 -1.37
C PRO A 82 8.21 9.28 -2.15
N SER A 83 8.25 10.61 -2.06
CA SER A 83 7.35 11.48 -2.83
C SER A 83 7.39 11.23 -4.34
N THR A 84 8.53 10.77 -4.87
CA THR A 84 8.73 10.38 -6.27
C THR A 84 7.94 9.13 -6.70
N ALA A 85 7.35 8.39 -5.75
CA ALA A 85 6.46 7.28 -6.02
C ALA A 85 4.98 7.70 -6.13
N SER A 86 4.64 8.92 -5.69
CA SER A 86 3.27 9.44 -5.79
C SER A 86 2.80 9.48 -7.25
N GLY A 87 1.55 9.08 -7.48
CA GLY A 87 0.94 8.95 -8.80
C GLY A 87 1.30 7.65 -9.54
N LYS A 88 2.22 6.83 -9.02
CA LYS A 88 2.54 5.52 -9.63
C LYS A 88 1.51 4.46 -9.24
N ARG A 89 1.36 3.47 -10.10
CA ARG A 89 0.61 2.24 -9.82
C ARG A 89 1.59 1.17 -9.34
N LEU A 90 1.41 0.72 -8.10
CA LEU A 90 2.15 -0.38 -7.49
C LEU A 90 1.47 -1.71 -7.86
N ASN A 91 2.22 -2.65 -8.43
CA ASN A 91 1.87 -4.06 -8.47
C ASN A 91 2.64 -4.78 -7.37
N TYR A 92 1.94 -5.46 -6.47
CA TYR A 92 2.53 -6.15 -5.34
C TYR A 92 1.89 -7.51 -5.09
N ASN A 93 2.57 -8.36 -4.33
CA ASN A 93 2.08 -9.70 -3.99
C ASN A 93 2.61 -10.12 -2.60
N PHE A 94 1.82 -10.92 -1.90
CA PHE A 94 2.21 -11.60 -0.66
C PHE A 94 2.81 -12.98 -0.96
N TYR A 95 3.74 -13.39 -0.11
CA TYR A 95 4.47 -14.64 -0.22
C TYR A 95 4.59 -15.30 1.14
N ILE A 96 4.22 -16.57 1.21
CA ILE A 96 4.47 -17.44 2.36
C ILE A 96 5.70 -18.29 2.04
N ARG A 97 6.67 -18.31 2.93
CA ARG A 97 7.83 -19.20 2.87
C ARG A 97 7.81 -20.14 4.07
N THR A 98 7.78 -21.42 3.76
CA THR A 98 7.99 -22.54 4.69
C THR A 98 9.41 -23.10 4.49
N PRO A 99 9.85 -24.07 5.31
CA PRO A 99 11.09 -24.81 5.04
C PRO A 99 11.09 -25.51 3.68
N ASP A 100 9.94 -26.01 3.24
CA ASP A 100 9.82 -26.86 2.06
C ASP A 100 9.57 -26.08 0.77
N GLN A 101 8.90 -24.93 0.86
CA GLN A 101 8.46 -24.20 -0.33
C GLN A 101 8.23 -22.70 -0.12
N THR A 102 8.04 -21.99 -1.23
CA THR A 102 7.52 -20.62 -1.25
C THR A 102 6.25 -20.57 -2.08
N MET A 103 5.17 -20.12 -1.47
CA MET A 103 3.87 -19.90 -2.09
C MET A 103 3.68 -18.39 -2.31
N SER A 104 3.05 -18.00 -3.41
CA SER A 104 2.66 -16.61 -3.69
C SER A 104 1.19 -16.54 -4.02
N GLU A 105 0.57 -15.36 -3.92
CA GLU A 105 -0.79 -15.23 -4.45
C GLU A 105 -0.80 -15.44 -5.96
N GLN A 106 -1.85 -16.07 -6.49
CA GLN A 106 -1.99 -16.33 -7.92
C GLN A 106 -2.14 -15.03 -8.72
N MET A 107 -2.87 -14.05 -8.17
CA MET A 107 -3.08 -12.73 -8.76
C MET A 107 -2.32 -11.66 -7.99
N LYS A 108 -1.56 -10.82 -8.70
CA LYS A 108 -0.94 -9.64 -8.11
C LYS A 108 -2.00 -8.61 -7.75
N ARG A 109 -1.80 -7.96 -6.60
CA ARG A 109 -2.62 -6.84 -6.14
C ARG A 109 -2.10 -5.53 -6.75
N GLN A 110 -3.00 -4.57 -6.89
CA GLN A 110 -2.70 -3.27 -7.49
C GLN A 110 -3.17 -2.14 -6.59
N LEU A 111 -2.34 -1.10 -6.48
CA LEU A 111 -2.63 0.08 -5.65
C LEU A 111 -2.09 1.34 -6.32
N GLY A 112 -2.87 2.42 -6.34
CA GLY A 112 -2.36 3.75 -6.66
C GLY A 112 -1.66 4.36 -5.45
N ILE A 113 -0.38 4.75 -5.59
CA ILE A 113 0.35 5.41 -4.52
C ILE A 113 -0.04 6.89 -4.51
N GLY A 114 -0.73 7.33 -3.45
CA GLY A 114 -1.05 8.73 -3.22
C GLY A 114 0.06 9.49 -2.47
N ALA A 115 -0.20 10.76 -2.15
CA ALA A 115 0.69 11.61 -1.36
C ALA A 115 0.39 11.58 0.16
N LYS A 116 -0.54 10.72 0.59
CA LYS A 116 -1.02 10.61 1.97
C LYS A 116 -0.79 9.19 2.50
N ASP A 117 -0.71 9.09 3.81
CA ASP A 117 -0.67 7.82 4.52
C ASP A 117 -1.96 7.03 4.24
N LEU A 118 -1.82 5.71 4.10
CA LEU A 118 -2.91 4.82 3.75
C LEU A 118 -2.76 3.49 4.48
N GLU A 119 -3.81 3.10 5.18
CA GLU A 119 -3.94 1.76 5.76
C GLU A 119 -4.85 0.92 4.86
N LEU A 120 -4.35 -0.23 4.40
CA LEU A 120 -5.14 -1.16 3.59
C LEU A 120 -5.93 -2.10 4.50
N ASN A 121 -7.18 -2.37 4.12
CA ASN A 121 -7.97 -3.41 4.77
C ASN A 121 -7.27 -4.76 4.66
N ALA A 122 -7.30 -5.54 5.75
CA ALA A 122 -6.85 -6.91 5.73
C ALA A 122 -7.78 -7.75 4.84
N THR A 123 -7.20 -8.54 3.95
CA THR A 123 -7.95 -9.52 3.16
C THR A 123 -7.21 -10.84 3.17
N TYR A 124 -7.94 -11.93 2.96
CA TYR A 124 -7.33 -13.26 2.91
C TYR A 124 -6.22 -13.37 1.86
N PHE A 125 -5.21 -14.17 2.16
CA PHE A 125 -4.24 -14.63 1.17
C PHE A 125 -4.96 -15.41 0.08
N ASN A 126 -4.65 -15.15 -1.19
CA ASN A 126 -5.33 -15.79 -2.34
C ASN A 126 -6.85 -15.54 -2.43
N ARG A 127 -7.33 -14.38 -1.95
CA ARG A 127 -8.76 -13.96 -2.00
C ARG A 127 -9.45 -13.94 -3.38
N PHE A 128 -8.78 -14.31 -4.47
CA PHE A 128 -9.33 -14.29 -5.83
C PHE A 128 -9.44 -15.69 -6.45
N THR A 129 -9.16 -16.75 -5.69
CA THR A 129 -9.03 -18.12 -6.19
C THR A 129 -9.81 -19.14 -5.35
N TRP A 130 -10.90 -18.70 -4.71
CA TRP A 130 -11.77 -19.48 -3.83
C TRP A 130 -13.16 -19.62 -4.46
#